data_AF-A0A2E3RRX8-F1
#
_entry.id   AF-A0A2E3RRX8-F1
#
_cell.length_a   1.000
_cell.length_b   1.000
_cell.length_c   1.000
_cell.angle_alpha   90.00
_cell.angle_beta   90.00
_cell.angle_gamma   90.00
#
_symmetry.space_group_name_H-M   'P 1'
#
loop_
_entity.id
_entity.type
_entity.pdbx_description
1 polymer ?
#
loop_
_entity_poly.entity_id
_entity_poly.type
_entity_poly.pdbx_seq_one_letter_code
_entity_poly.pdbx_strand_id
1 'polypeptide(L)'
;MKTVHVKIQGTTALLQHRFGAEAQAASTKKTRAVQIKEDNPREEAEKVCYRDRDGHLYHPSASIARLLREAGGAHKQRGSRKSLKYIVPAGVRLADDVIELYELDGVTRKTDFEVDSRPVTIPATKGRIMRHRPIHY
;
A
#
# COMPACT_ATOMS: atom_id res chain seq x y z
N MET A 1 -6.99 -8.17 27.25
CA MET A 1 -6.72 -7.74 25.85
C MET A 1 -8.06 -7.38 25.22
N LYS A 2 -8.20 -6.20 24.61
CA LYS A 2 -9.47 -5.78 23.98
C LYS A 2 -9.29 -5.84 22.47
N THR A 3 -10.13 -6.62 21.80
CA THR A 3 -10.18 -6.68 20.34
C THR A 3 -11.23 -5.68 19.85
N VAL A 4 -10.91 -4.94 18.79
CA VAL A 4 -11.83 -4.01 18.14
C VAL A 4 -11.88 -4.36 16.67
N HIS A 5 -13.07 -4.69 16.18
CA HIS A 5 -13.31 -4.91 14.76
C HIS A 5 -13.71 -3.58 14.13
N VAL A 6 -13.04 -3.21 13.05
CA VAL A 6 -13.27 -1.96 12.33
C VAL A 6 -13.45 -2.23 10.85
N LYS A 7 -14.37 -1.50 10.22
CA LYS A 7 -14.44 -1.37 8.76
C LYS A 7 -13.91 0.00 8.39
N ILE A 8 -13.06 0.08 7.38
CA ILE A 8 -12.48 1.33 6.89
C ILE A 8 -13.14 1.63 5.54
N GLN A 9 -13.85 2.75 5.47
CA GLN A 9 -14.37 3.28 4.22
C GLN A 9 -13.45 4.38 3.72
N GLY A 10 -12.94 4.22 2.50
CA GLY A 10 -12.18 5.26 1.83
C GLY A 10 -13.09 6.45 1.50
N THR A 11 -12.58 7.68 1.70
CA THR A 11 -13.24 8.91 1.22
C THR A 11 -12.81 9.27 -0.20
N THR A 12 -11.72 8.66 -0.66
CA THR A 12 -11.16 8.78 -2.01
C THR A 12 -10.64 7.41 -2.44
N ALA A 13 -10.40 7.25 -3.73
CA ALA A 13 -9.86 6.02 -4.28
C ALA A 13 -8.50 5.63 -3.65
N LEU A 14 -8.33 4.34 -3.38
CA LEU A 14 -7.11 3.77 -2.81
C LEU A 14 -6.15 3.41 -3.94
N LEU A 15 -4.98 4.07 -3.96
CA LEU A 15 -3.90 3.77 -4.89
C LEU A 15 -2.88 2.84 -4.24
N GLN A 16 -2.52 1.74 -4.91
CA GLN A 16 -1.54 0.78 -4.39
C GLN A 16 -0.37 0.55 -5.35
N HIS A 17 0.79 0.19 -4.80
CA HIS A 17 1.95 -0.24 -5.56
C HIS A 17 2.80 -1.19 -4.72
N ARG A 18 2.63 -2.48 -4.96
CA ARG A 18 3.38 -3.53 -4.25
C ARG A 18 4.83 -3.55 -4.72
N PHE A 19 5.74 -3.61 -3.76
CA PHE A 19 7.14 -3.95 -4.05
C PHE A 19 7.26 -5.47 -4.21
N GLY A 20 7.28 -5.95 -5.45
CA GLY A 20 7.35 -7.36 -5.80
C GLY A 20 8.78 -7.95 -5.80
N ALA A 21 8.87 -9.27 -5.90
CA ALA A 21 10.15 -9.99 -5.93
C ALA A 21 11.03 -9.59 -7.12
N GLU A 22 10.44 -9.31 -8.29
CA GLU A 22 11.16 -8.82 -9.46
C GLU A 22 11.81 -7.45 -9.19
N ALA A 23 11.08 -6.54 -8.56
CA ALA A 23 11.59 -5.23 -8.18
C ALA A 23 12.71 -5.34 -7.13
N GLN A 24 12.57 -6.28 -6.19
CA GLN A 24 13.62 -6.59 -5.22
C GLN A 24 14.89 -7.13 -5.90
N ALA A 25 14.76 -8.11 -6.80
CA ALA A 25 15.89 -8.67 -7.55
C ALA A 25 16.57 -7.63 -8.46
N ALA A 26 15.80 -6.67 -9.01
CA ALA A 26 16.34 -5.55 -9.78
C ALA A 26 17.11 -4.56 -8.90
N SER A 27 16.66 -4.31 -7.66
CA SER A 27 17.30 -3.36 -6.74
C SER A 27 18.71 -3.77 -6.30
N THR A 28 19.03 -5.08 -6.33
CA THR A 28 20.36 -5.61 -5.94
C THR A 28 21.41 -5.51 -7.05
N LYS A 29 21.01 -5.20 -8.29
CA LYS A 29 21.94 -5.07 -9.43
C LYS A 29 22.33 -3.60 -9.64
N LYS A 30 23.59 -3.34 -10.04
CA LYS A 30 24.05 -2.00 -10.47
C LYS A 30 23.09 -1.44 -11.53
N THR A 31 22.81 -0.14 -11.43
CA THR A 31 21.90 0.67 -12.26
C THR A 31 21.89 0.19 -13.72
N ARG A 32 20.84 -0.55 -14.11
CA ARG A 32 20.56 -0.86 -15.51
C ARG A 32 19.80 0.30 -16.14
N ALA A 33 20.09 0.59 -17.40
CA ALA A 33 19.23 1.44 -18.21
C ALA A 33 17.80 0.84 -18.17
N VAL A 34 16.82 1.69 -17.86
CA VAL A 34 15.42 1.26 -17.87
C VAL A 34 15.07 0.97 -19.32
N GLN A 35 14.96 -0.31 -19.68
CA GLN A 35 14.36 -0.68 -20.95
C GLN A 35 12.87 -0.39 -20.84
N ILE A 36 12.42 0.63 -21.56
CA ILE A 36 11.01 0.92 -21.75
C ILE A 36 10.51 -0.19 -22.69
N LYS A 37 9.89 -1.22 -22.10
CA LYS A 37 9.02 -2.11 -22.87
C LYS A 37 7.64 -1.46 -22.87
N GLU A 38 7.03 -1.41 -24.05
CA GLU A 38 5.61 -1.10 -24.19
C GLU A 38 4.80 -2.33 -23.72
N ASP A 39 4.85 -2.61 -22.42
CA ASP A 39 3.95 -3.58 -21.82
C ASP A 39 2.54 -2.96 -21.76
N ASN A 40 1.49 -3.79 -21.83
CA ASN A 40 0.12 -3.34 -21.64
C ASN A 40 -0.03 -2.69 -20.24
N PRO A 41 -0.59 -1.46 -20.10
CA PRO A 41 -0.79 -0.80 -18.81
C PRO A 41 -1.43 -1.67 -17.73
N ARG A 42 -2.38 -2.53 -18.14
CA ARG A 42 -3.06 -3.45 -17.23
C ARG A 42 -2.13 -4.54 -16.70
N GLU A 43 -1.26 -5.09 -17.54
CA GLU A 43 -0.29 -6.11 -17.14
C GLU A 43 0.78 -5.54 -16.21
N GLU A 44 1.24 -4.30 -16.44
CA GLU A 44 2.19 -3.65 -15.52
C GLU A 44 1.54 -3.39 -14.15
N ALA A 45 0.29 -2.91 -14.13
CA ALA A 45 -0.44 -2.69 -12.88
C ALA A 45 -0.69 -4.00 -12.12
N GLU A 46 -0.95 -5.10 -12.83
CA GLU A 46 -1.16 -6.43 -12.25
C GLU A 46 0.08 -6.92 -11.49
N LYS A 47 1.30 -6.72 -12.04
CA LYS A 47 2.57 -7.10 -11.39
C LYS A 47 2.77 -6.46 -10.01
N VAL A 48 2.17 -5.29 -9.79
CA VAL A 48 2.30 -4.50 -8.55
C VAL A 48 1.01 -4.49 -7.73
N CYS A 49 0.06 -5.38 -8.04
CA CYS A 49 -1.18 -5.53 -7.31
C CYS A 49 -1.03 -6.43 -6.07
N TYR A 50 -1.81 -6.12 -5.04
CA TYR A 50 -1.95 -6.96 -3.86
C TYR A 50 -3.16 -7.88 -4.07
N ARG A 51 -2.88 -9.07 -4.59
CA ARG A 51 -3.86 -10.12 -4.87
C ARG A 51 -3.49 -11.40 -4.11
N ASP A 52 -4.47 -12.03 -3.50
CA ASP A 52 -4.31 -13.31 -2.82
C ASP A 52 -4.33 -14.48 -3.81
N ARG A 53 -4.34 -15.71 -3.30
CA ARG A 53 -4.34 -16.92 -4.13
C ARG A 53 -5.69 -17.19 -4.80
N ASP A 54 -6.76 -16.67 -4.22
CA ASP A 54 -8.14 -16.86 -4.68
C ASP A 54 -8.57 -15.77 -5.67
N GLY A 55 -7.72 -14.76 -5.89
CA GLY A 55 -7.92 -13.67 -6.84
C GLY A 55 -8.50 -12.41 -6.21
N HIS A 56 -8.73 -12.39 -4.90
CA HIS A 56 -9.25 -11.21 -4.21
C HIS A 56 -8.16 -10.19 -3.93
N LEU A 57 -8.56 -8.93 -3.99
CA LEU A 57 -7.69 -7.79 -3.76
C LEU A 57 -7.64 -7.45 -2.28
N TYR A 58 -6.46 -7.05 -1.81
CA TYR A 58 -6.27 -6.71 -0.41
C TYR A 58 -5.32 -5.52 -0.19
N HIS A 59 -5.36 -4.99 1.02
CA HIS A 59 -4.39 -4.03 1.52
C HIS A 59 -3.55 -4.66 2.64
N PRO A 60 -2.20 -4.54 2.62
CA PRO A 60 -1.38 -5.12 3.66
C PRO A 60 -1.60 -4.39 4.99
N SER A 61 -1.79 -5.14 6.07
CA SER A 61 -2.03 -4.57 7.40
C SER A 61 -0.83 -3.78 7.92
N ALA A 62 0.39 -4.15 7.50
CA ALA A 62 1.62 -3.42 7.80
C ALA A 62 1.54 -1.93 7.45
N SER A 63 0.80 -1.55 6.41
CA SER A 63 0.55 -0.15 6.04
C SER A 63 -0.27 0.58 7.11
N ILE A 64 -1.32 -0.05 7.64
CA ILE A 64 -2.13 0.51 8.73
C ILE A 64 -1.33 0.57 10.03
N ALA A 65 -0.54 -0.47 10.34
CA ALA A 65 0.33 -0.45 11.51
C ALA A 65 1.33 0.73 11.44
N ARG A 66 1.89 1.00 10.25
CA ARG A 66 2.78 2.15 10.06
C ARG A 66 2.03 3.48 10.14
N LEU A 67 0.82 3.56 9.58
CA LEU A 67 -0.03 4.75 9.66
C LEU A 67 -0.33 5.12 11.12
N LEU A 68 -0.73 4.15 11.94
CA LEU A 68 -1.01 4.35 13.36
C LEU A 68 0.23 4.84 14.12
N ARG A 69 1.40 4.27 13.82
CA ARG A 69 2.68 4.72 14.40
C ARG A 69 2.94 6.20 14.09
N GLU A 70 2.83 6.60 12.83
CA GLU A 70 3.09 7.99 12.42
C GLU A 70 2.05 8.96 13.00
N ALA A 71 0.77 8.56 13.06
CA ALA A 71 -0.28 9.34 13.72
C ALA A 71 0.04 9.59 15.20
N GLY A 72 0.61 8.60 15.91
CA GLY A 72 1.11 8.76 17.27
C GLY A 72 2.16 9.87 17.45
N GLY A 73 2.83 10.29 16.37
CA GLY A 73 3.75 11.43 16.31
C GLY A 73 3.11 12.74 16.78
N ALA A 74 1.85 12.97 16.41
CA ALA A 74 1.11 14.20 16.70
C ALA A 74 0.60 14.27 18.15
N HIS A 75 0.62 13.15 18.89
CA HIS A 75 0.07 13.08 20.23
C HIS A 75 1.17 12.96 21.29
N LYS A 76 0.98 13.66 22.40
CA LYS A 76 1.87 13.60 23.57
C LYS A 76 1.34 12.64 24.62
N GLN A 77 2.25 11.93 25.27
CA GLN A 77 1.90 11.11 26.42
C GLN A 77 1.48 12.02 27.58
N ARG A 78 0.36 11.71 28.23
CA ARG A 78 -0.10 12.46 29.41
C ARG A 78 0.99 12.46 30.48
N GLY A 79 1.31 13.65 31.01
CA GLY A 79 2.37 13.81 32.02
C GLY A 79 3.80 13.74 31.46
N SER A 80 3.99 13.73 30.14
CA SER A 80 5.32 13.69 29.52
C SER A 80 5.39 14.53 28.23
N ARG A 81 6.58 14.99 27.87
CA ARG A 81 6.84 15.67 26.58
C ARG A 81 7.06 14.67 25.43
N LYS A 82 7.14 13.37 25.74
CA LYS A 82 7.36 12.31 24.76
C LYS A 82 6.13 12.11 23.87
N SER A 83 6.39 11.80 22.60
CA SER A 83 5.35 11.46 21.63
C SER A 83 4.87 10.01 21.83
N LEU A 84 3.62 9.74 21.48
CA LEU A 84 3.05 8.39 21.44
C LEU A 84 3.57 7.53 20.28
N LYS A 85 4.35 8.09 19.34
CA LYS A 85 4.93 7.39 18.18
C LYS A 85 5.59 6.04 18.51
N TYR A 86 6.24 5.94 19.65
CA TYR A 86 6.93 4.72 20.09
C TYR A 86 6.10 3.82 21.02
N ILE A 87 4.97 4.33 21.53
CA ILE A 87 4.08 3.60 22.44
C ILE A 87 2.97 2.90 21.64
N VAL A 88 2.44 3.55 20.60
CA VAL A 88 1.38 2.98 19.75
C VAL A 88 1.74 1.59 19.22
N PRO A 89 2.94 1.33 18.66
CA PRO A 89 3.29 -0.01 18.17
C PRO A 89 3.37 -1.08 19.27
N ALA A 90 3.57 -0.68 20.53
CA ALA A 90 3.60 -1.60 21.67
C ALA A 90 2.19 -1.91 22.20
N GLY A 91 1.27 -0.96 22.09
CA GLY A 91 -0.10 -1.07 22.62
C GLY A 91 -1.16 -1.51 21.61
N VAL A 92 -0.91 -1.33 20.31
CA VAL A 92 -1.85 -1.68 19.23
C VAL A 92 -1.18 -2.66 18.28
N ARG A 93 -1.83 -3.82 18.10
CA ARG A 93 -1.42 -4.85 17.16
C ARG A 93 -2.55 -5.11 16.19
N LEU A 94 -2.21 -5.25 14.92
CA LEU A 94 -3.17 -5.76 13.94
C LEU A 94 -3.12 -7.28 14.01
N ALA A 95 -4.29 -7.91 14.12
CA ALA A 95 -4.40 -9.35 14.24
C ALA A 95 -4.18 -10.04 12.88
N ASP A 96 -4.67 -9.41 11.81
CA ASP A 96 -4.60 -9.92 10.46
C ASP A 96 -3.45 -9.29 9.68
N ASP A 97 -2.81 -10.07 8.82
CA ASP A 97 -1.77 -9.59 7.88
C ASP A 97 -2.38 -8.91 6.63
N VAL A 98 -3.64 -9.23 6.36
CA VAL A 98 -4.36 -8.90 5.14
C VAL A 98 -5.64 -8.17 5.52
N ILE A 99 -5.88 -7.02 4.88
CA ILE A 99 -7.14 -6.27 4.98
C ILE A 99 -7.85 -6.44 3.65
N GLU A 100 -8.91 -7.22 3.65
CA GLU A 100 -9.71 -7.51 2.46
C GLU A 100 -10.37 -6.25 1.92
N LEU A 101 -10.31 -6.07 0.59
CA LEU A 101 -11.01 -4.98 -0.08
C LEU A 101 -12.40 -5.44 -0.52
N TYR A 102 -13.37 -4.57 -0.31
CA TYR A 102 -14.76 -4.80 -0.65
C TYR A 102 -15.24 -3.77 -1.68
N GLU A 103 -16.29 -4.10 -2.40
CA GLU A 103 -17.07 -3.14 -3.17
C GLU A 103 -17.79 -2.16 -2.22
N LEU A 104 -18.39 -1.12 -2.80
CA LEU A 104 -19.12 -0.10 -2.03
C LEU A 104 -20.30 -0.67 -1.24
N ASP A 105 -20.76 -1.88 -1.58
CA ASP A 105 -21.77 -2.61 -0.81
C ASP A 105 -21.25 -3.12 0.55
N GLY A 106 -19.93 -3.16 0.75
CA GLY A 106 -19.28 -3.64 1.97
C GLY A 106 -19.43 -5.14 2.24
N VAL A 107 -19.82 -5.93 1.23
CA VAL A 107 -20.09 -7.37 1.29
C VAL A 107 -19.35 -8.12 0.18
N THR A 108 -19.37 -7.61 -1.05
CA THR A 108 -18.72 -8.25 -2.19
C THR A 108 -17.23 -7.98 -2.16
N ARG A 109 -16.40 -9.04 -2.19
CA ARG A 109 -14.95 -8.89 -2.24
C ARG A 109 -14.51 -8.38 -3.60
N LYS A 110 -13.63 -7.39 -3.60
CA LYS A 110 -13.04 -6.85 -4.83
C LYS A 110 -12.15 -7.89 -5.49
N THR A 111 -12.37 -8.11 -6.78
CA THR A 111 -11.50 -8.95 -7.64
C THR A 111 -10.83 -8.14 -8.74
N ASP A 112 -11.36 -6.95 -9.06
CA ASP A 112 -10.90 -6.10 -10.15
C ASP A 112 -10.45 -4.71 -9.66
N PHE A 113 -9.64 -4.04 -10.48
CA PHE A 113 -9.10 -2.71 -10.23
C PHE A 113 -9.05 -1.87 -11.52
N GLU A 114 -9.05 -0.55 -11.37
CA GLU A 114 -8.77 0.35 -12.47
C GLU A 114 -7.27 0.67 -12.55
N VAL A 115 -6.81 1.14 -13.71
CA VAL A 115 -5.40 1.45 -13.94
C VAL A 115 -5.17 2.96 -13.85
N ASP A 116 -4.47 3.40 -12.80
CA ASP A 116 -3.93 4.76 -12.68
C ASP A 116 -2.60 4.87 -13.43
N SER A 117 -2.55 5.74 -14.44
CA SER A 117 -1.36 5.97 -15.28
C SER A 117 -0.85 7.38 -15.08
N ARG A 118 0.27 7.54 -14.38
CA ARG A 118 0.87 8.86 -14.12
C ARG A 118 2.40 8.83 -14.19
N PRO A 119 3.04 9.90 -14.67
CA PRO A 119 4.49 9.99 -14.67
C PRO A 119 5.01 10.11 -13.23
N VAL A 120 6.02 9.31 -12.90
CA VAL A 120 6.74 9.36 -11.62
C VAL A 120 8.16 9.86 -11.85
N THR A 121 8.65 10.70 -10.93
CA THR A 121 10.01 11.25 -11.00
C THR A 121 11.01 10.22 -10.49
N ILE A 122 12.05 9.95 -11.28
CA ILE A 122 13.21 9.15 -10.86
C ILE A 122 14.11 10.06 -9.99
N PRO A 123 14.29 9.78 -8.69
CA PRO A 123 14.97 10.72 -7.79
C PRO A 123 16.41 11.05 -8.20
N ALA A 124 17.12 10.07 -8.77
CA ALA A 124 18.52 10.17 -9.15
C ALA A 124 18.76 10.99 -10.43
N THR A 125 17.90 10.84 -11.44
CA THR A 125 18.09 11.50 -12.75
C THR A 125 17.16 12.69 -12.96
N LYS A 126 16.15 12.87 -12.10
CA LYS A 126 15.03 13.82 -12.26
C LYS A 126 14.17 13.60 -13.51
N GLY A 127 14.50 12.63 -14.35
CA GLY A 127 13.66 12.18 -15.46
C GLY A 127 12.32 11.64 -14.95
N ARG A 128 11.32 11.66 -15.82
CA ARG A 128 10.01 11.08 -15.55
C ARG A 128 9.84 9.78 -16.32
N ILE A 129 9.23 8.80 -15.69
CA ILE A 129 8.82 7.56 -16.33
C ILE A 129 7.33 7.34 -16.10
N MET A 130 6.61 6.89 -17.13
CA MET A 130 5.20 6.51 -16.95
C MET A 130 5.13 5.31 -16.00
N ARG A 131 4.17 5.34 -15.07
CA ARG A 131 3.93 4.22 -14.18
C ARG A 131 2.45 3.91 -14.12
N HIS A 132 2.13 2.63 -14.29
CA HIS A 132 0.79 2.08 -14.20
C HIS A 132 0.60 1.40 -12.83
N ARG A 133 -0.50 1.70 -12.15
CA ARG A 133 -0.79 1.23 -10.79
C ARG A 133 -2.26 0.84 -10.64
N PRO A 134 -2.57 -0.15 -9.79
CA PRO A 134 -3.94 -0.42 -9.40
C PRO A 134 -4.50 0.73 -8.55
N ILE A 135 -5.71 1.17 -8.90
CA ILE A 135 -6.53 2.09 -8.13
C ILE A 135 -7.90 1.44 -7.85
N HIS A 136 -8.39 1.60 -6.62
CA HIS A 136 -9.64 1.00 -6.14
C HIS A 136 -10.61 2.10 -5.70
N TYR A 137 -11.83 2.10 -6.23
CA TYR A 137 -12.89 3.06 -5.92
C TYR A 137 -13.87 2.56 -4.87
#